data_AF-A0A377DKC7-F1
#
_entry.id   AF-A0A377DKC7-F1
#
_cell.length_a   1.000
_cell.length_b   1.000
_cell.length_c   1.000
_cell.angle_alpha   90.00
_cell.angle_beta   90.00
_cell.angle_gamma   90.00
#
_symmetry.space_group_name_H-M   'P 1'
#
loop_
_entity.id
_entity.type
_entity.pdbx_description
1 polymer ?
#
loop_
_entity_poly.entity_id
_entity_poly.type
_entity_poly.pdbx_seq_one_letter_code
_entity_poly.pdbx_strand_id
1 'polypeptide(L)'
;MLNLLKANAARKLAAYPGTLPINLAQLKSVRRIREFDDLITARIHGYADAIDYYRQCSAMPMLNRIAKPTLIIHAKDDPFMIIR
;
A
#
# COMPACT_ATOMS: atom_id res chain seq x y z
N MET A 1 -6.81 4.42 8.53
CA MET A 1 -5.72 4.29 7.53
C MET A 1 -6.14 4.66 6.11
N LEU A 2 -7.01 3.89 5.43
CA LEU A 2 -7.37 4.15 4.02
C LEU A 2 -7.84 5.59 3.74
N ASN A 3 -8.62 6.20 4.63
CA ASN A 3 -9.05 7.59 4.46
C ASN A 3 -7.89 8.58 4.43
N LEU A 4 -6.81 8.33 5.18
CA LEU A 4 -5.61 9.17 5.16
C LEU A 4 -4.85 9.01 3.84
N LEU A 5 -4.74 7.78 3.34
CA LEU A 5 -4.16 7.49 2.02
C LEU A 5 -4.95 8.18 0.90
N LYS A 6 -6.28 8.07 0.94
CA LYS A 6 -7.18 8.76 0.01
C LYS A 6 -7.06 10.28 0.11
N ALA A 7 -6.96 10.84 1.32
CA ALA A 7 -6.76 12.28 1.50
C ALA A 7 -5.39 12.75 0.94
N ASN A 8 -4.34 11.96 1.10
CA ASN A 8 -3.03 12.25 0.51
C ASN A 8 -3.09 12.20 -1.03
N ALA A 9 -3.65 11.15 -1.60
CA ALA A 9 -3.81 11.00 -3.04
C ALA A 9 -4.69 12.13 -3.64
N ALA A 10 -5.77 12.53 -2.96
CA ALA A 10 -6.61 13.64 -3.40
C ALA A 10 -5.85 14.97 -3.44
N ARG A 11 -5.01 15.23 -2.42
CA ARG A 11 -4.12 16.41 -2.43
C ARG A 11 -3.13 16.37 -3.59
N LYS A 12 -2.54 15.21 -3.87
CA LYS A 12 -1.62 15.03 -5.01
C LYS A 12 -2.32 15.24 -6.35
N LEU A 13 -3.54 14.74 -6.53
CA LEU A 13 -4.32 14.97 -7.75
C LEU A 13 -4.63 16.45 -7.99
N ALA A 14 -4.93 17.19 -6.93
CA ALA A 14 -5.20 18.62 -7.01
C ALA A 14 -3.94 19.45 -7.32
N ALA A 15 -2.82 19.13 -6.66
CA ALA A 15 -1.56 19.87 -6.82
C ALA A 15 -0.80 19.49 -8.09
N TYR A 16 -0.89 18.23 -8.53
CA TYR A 16 -0.14 17.68 -9.65
C TYR A 16 -1.03 16.80 -10.55
N PRO A 17 -1.93 17.41 -11.36
CA PRO A 17 -2.80 16.67 -12.26
C PRO A 17 -2.01 15.76 -13.22
N GLY A 18 -2.49 14.54 -13.45
CA GLY A 18 -1.86 13.56 -14.36
C GLY A 18 -0.69 12.75 -13.78
N THR A 19 -0.27 13.01 -12.54
CA THR A 19 0.82 12.26 -11.88
C THR A 19 0.39 10.94 -11.25
N LEU A 20 -0.91 10.74 -11.03
CA LEU A 20 -1.46 9.49 -10.52
C LEU A 20 -2.28 8.79 -11.62
N PRO A 21 -2.29 7.45 -11.63
CA PRO A 21 -2.94 6.62 -12.65
C PRO A 21 -4.48 6.59 -12.54
N ILE A 22 -5.07 7.35 -11.62
CA ILE A 22 -6.51 7.42 -11.42
C ILE A 22 -6.98 8.86 -11.23
N ASN A 23 -8.26 9.11 -11.48
CA ASN A 23 -8.90 10.39 -11.21
C ASN A 23 -9.59 10.45 -9.83
N LEU A 24 -10.12 11.62 -9.46
CA LEU A 24 -10.76 11.84 -8.17
C LEU A 24 -12.03 11.00 -7.96
N ALA A 25 -12.79 10.71 -9.02
CA ALA A 25 -14.00 9.88 -8.93
C ALA A 25 -13.64 8.42 -8.63
N GLN A 26 -12.63 7.87 -9.32
CA GLN A 26 -12.07 6.54 -9.04
C GLN A 26 -11.48 6.47 -7.63
N LEU A 27 -10.75 7.50 -7.19
CA LEU A 27 -10.22 7.54 -5.82
C LEU A 27 -11.34 7.50 -4.77
N LYS A 28 -12.46 8.18 -5.01
CA LYS A 28 -13.62 8.17 -4.11
C LYS A 28 -14.28 6.79 -4.01
N SER A 29 -14.26 5.98 -5.08
CA SER A 29 -14.87 4.65 -5.07
C SER A 29 -14.07 3.60 -4.29
N VAL A 30 -12.76 3.79 -4.09
CA VAL A 30 -11.90 2.89 -3.30
C VAL A 30 -12.45 2.65 -1.90
N ARG A 31 -12.63 1.38 -1.51
CA ARG A 31 -13.15 0.93 -0.20
C ARG A 31 -12.16 0.10 0.59
N ARG A 32 -11.16 -0.50 -0.07
CA ARG A 32 -10.16 -1.39 0.57
C ARG A 32 -8.74 -0.91 0.31
N ILE A 33 -7.82 -1.19 1.25
CA ILE A 33 -6.39 -0.85 1.08
C ILE A 33 -5.81 -1.56 -0.15
N ARG A 34 -6.15 -2.84 -0.35
CA ARG A 34 -5.71 -3.58 -1.55
C ARG A 34 -6.14 -2.92 -2.86
N GLU A 35 -7.33 -2.32 -2.92
CA GLU A 35 -7.78 -1.58 -4.13
C GLU A 35 -6.95 -0.30 -4.32
N PHE A 36 -6.59 0.38 -3.23
CA PHE A 36 -5.69 1.52 -3.29
C PHE A 36 -4.31 1.09 -3.82
N ASP A 37 -3.78 -0.01 -3.30
CA ASP A 37 -2.50 -0.54 -3.76
C ASP A 37 -2.55 -0.99 -5.21
N ASP A 38 -3.65 -1.60 -5.64
CA ASP A 38 -3.83 -2.07 -7.01
C ASP A 38 -3.88 -0.91 -8.02
N LEU A 39 -4.66 0.12 -7.69
CA LEU A 39 -4.93 1.23 -8.60
C LEU A 39 -3.85 2.29 -8.56
N ILE A 40 -3.16 2.48 -7.44
CA ILE A 40 -2.18 3.55 -7.24
C ILE A 40 -0.80 2.97 -7.00
N THR A 41 -0.56 2.33 -5.84
CA THR A 41 0.78 1.94 -5.39
C THR A 41 1.49 1.05 -6.42
N ALA A 42 0.85 -0.02 -6.88
CA ALA A 42 1.41 -0.94 -7.86
C ALA A 42 1.75 -0.21 -9.17
N ARG A 43 0.80 0.56 -9.70
CA ARG A 43 0.92 1.23 -10.99
C ARG A 43 1.99 2.32 -11.03
N ILE A 44 2.08 3.17 -9.99
CA ILE A 44 3.11 4.22 -9.95
C ILE A 44 4.52 3.63 -9.79
N HIS A 45 4.64 2.41 -9.29
CA HIS A 45 5.90 1.71 -9.12
C HIS A 45 6.16 0.65 -10.20
N GLY A 46 5.35 0.61 -11.27
CA GLY A 46 5.57 -0.25 -12.44
C GLY A 46 5.18 -1.72 -12.26
N TYR A 47 4.47 -2.07 -11.18
CA TYR A 47 3.94 -3.41 -10.98
C TYR A 47 2.63 -3.62 -11.74
N ALA A 48 2.33 -4.87 -12.09
CA ALA A 48 1.13 -5.19 -12.86
C ALA A 48 -0.16 -4.93 -12.07
N ASP A 49 -0.18 -5.32 -10.80
CA ASP A 49 -1.31 -5.24 -9.88
C ASP A 49 -0.84 -5.32 -8.41
N ALA A 50 -1.76 -5.27 -7.45
CA ALA A 50 -1.41 -5.38 -6.03
C ALA A 50 -0.78 -6.73 -5.66
N ILE A 51 -1.12 -7.82 -6.34
CA ILE A 51 -0.59 -9.16 -6.05
C ILE A 51 0.88 -9.22 -6.46
N ASP A 52 1.21 -8.73 -7.65
CA ASP A 52 2.56 -8.64 -8.17
C ASP A 52 3.43 -7.76 -7.27
N TYR A 53 2.92 -6.58 -6.89
CA TYR A 53 3.56 -5.73 -5.90
C TYR A 53 3.84 -6.46 -4.58
N TYR A 54 2.84 -7.13 -3.99
CA TYR A 54 3.03 -7.87 -2.74
C TYR A 54 3.99 -9.04 -2.90
N ARG A 55 3.98 -9.75 -4.03
CA ARG A 55 4.90 -10.87 -4.29
C ARG A 55 6.34 -10.41 -4.31
N GLN A 56 6.62 -9.28 -4.97
CA GLN A 56 7.98 -8.77 -5.14
C GLN A 56 8.49 -8.00 -3.92
N CYS A 57 7.61 -7.26 -3.22
CA CYS A 57 7.99 -6.39 -2.12
C CYS A 57 7.74 -6.98 -0.72
N SER A 58 7.05 -8.12 -0.59
CA SER A 58 6.81 -8.73 0.73
C SER A 58 8.11 -9.28 1.32
N ALA A 59 8.34 -8.96 2.58
CA ALA A 59 9.43 -9.54 3.36
C ALA A 59 9.13 -10.99 3.80
N MET A 60 7.86 -11.43 3.75
CA MET A 60 7.43 -12.73 4.31
C MET A 60 8.21 -13.94 3.73
N PRO A 61 8.42 -14.05 2.39
CA PRO A 61 9.20 -15.14 1.83
C PRO A 61 10.69 -15.10 2.21
N MET A 62 11.21 -13.96 2.69
CA MET A 62 12.60 -13.81 3.11
C MET A 62 12.82 -14.19 4.58
N LEU A 63 11.76 -14.27 5.39
CA LEU A 63 11.86 -14.54 6.83
C LEU A 63 12.53 -15.90 7.12
N ASN A 64 12.29 -16.92 6.30
CA ASN A 64 12.91 -18.23 6.44
C ASN A 64 14.42 -18.24 6.13
N ARG A 65 14.97 -17.15 5.56
CA ARG A 65 16.40 -17.01 5.23
C ARG A 65 17.19 -16.32 6.35
N ILE A 66 16.54 -15.88 7.41
CA ILE A 66 17.18 -15.22 8.54
C ILE A 66 18.04 -16.24 9.30
N ALA A 67 19.37 -16.11 9.21
CA ALA A 67 20.31 -17.02 9.86
C ALA A 67 20.82 -16.53 11.23
N LYS A 68 20.58 -15.25 11.56
CA LYS A 68 20.99 -14.65 12.83
C LYS A 68 19.77 -14.47 13.74
N PRO A 69 19.90 -14.69 15.07
CA PRO A 69 18.84 -14.38 16.02
C PRO A 69 18.29 -12.97 15.76
N THR A 70 16.99 -12.87 15.46
CA THR A 70 16.35 -11.62 15.03
C THR A 70 15.13 -11.37 15.90
N LEU A 71 15.07 -10.18 16.50
CA LEU A 71 13.93 -9.69 17.25
C LEU A 71 13.03 -8.85 16.32
N ILE A 72 11.76 -9.24 16.18
CA ILE A 72 10.75 -8.47 15.45
C ILE A 72 9.87 -7.76 16.48
N ILE A 73 9.78 -6.43 16.39
CA ILE A 73 8.97 -5.60 17.28
C ILE A 73 7.88 -4.94 16.43
N HIS A 74 6.65 -4.94 16.93
CA HIS A 74 5.55 -4.16 16.35
C HIS A 74 4.81 -3.42 17.46
N ALA A 75 4.22 -2.27 17.14
CA ALA A 75 3.39 -1.54 18.09
C ALA A 75 2.04 -2.24 18.26
N LYS A 76 1.52 -2.26 19.49
CA LYS A 76 0.24 -2.91 19.82
C LYS A 76 -0.95 -2.18 19.16
N ASP A 77 -0.82 -0.88 18.99
CA ASP A 77 -1.83 0.03 18.45
C ASP A 77 -1.58 0.35 16.96
N ASP A 78 -0.72 -0.42 16.28
CA ASP A 78 -0.50 -0.24 14.85
C ASP A 78 -1.76 -0.60 14.04
N PRO A 79 -2.38 0.35 13.30
CA PRO A 79 -3.58 0.08 12.53
C PRO A 79 -3.36 -0.83 11.31
N PHE A 80 -2.13 -1.18 10.94
CA PHE A 80 -1.81 -2.16 9.90
C PHE A 80 -1.80 -3.61 10.41
N MET A 81 -1.38 -3.83 11.64
CA MET A 81 -1.15 -5.15 12.21
C MET A 81 -2.17 -5.40 13.33
N ILE A 82 -3.35 -5.91 12.96
CA ILE A 82 -4.32 -6.39 13.95
C ILE A 82 -3.92 -7.81 14.32
N ILE A 83 -3.34 -7.99 15.51
CA ILE A 83 -3.28 -9.33 16.12
C ILE A 83 -4.72 -9.70 16.47
N ARG A 84 -5.27 -10.72 15.81
CA ARG A 84 -6.46 -11.43 16.29
C ARG A 84 -6.04 -12.71 16.98
#